data_AF-A0A4P7KYQ2-F1
#
_entry.id   AF-A0A4P7KYQ2-F1
#
_cell.length_a   1.000
_cell.length_b   1.000
_cell.length_c   1.000
_cell.angle_alpha   90.00
_cell.angle_beta   90.00
_cell.angle_gamma   90.00
#
_symmetry.space_group_name_H-M   'P 1'
#
loop_
_entity.id
_entity.type
_entity.pdbx_description
1 polymer ?
#
loop_
_entity_poly.entity_id
_entity_poly.type
_entity_poly.pdbx_seq_one_letter_code
_entity_poly.pdbx_strand_id
1 'polypeptide(L)'
;MKRTKLGMVQLNNMIPVLSSEKTLLDLSTQAPKYQNMLNLQQQYLRKNKEKLQKKAEKLYKIVSKGYAKGLINQCCDFRTLEAAMKTYSSQVNQFASQDKLVTLTKMLAKN
;
A
#
# COMPACT_ATOMS: atom_id res chain seq x y z
N MET A 1 2.78 15.02 -31.03
CA MET A 1 2.58 15.01 -29.57
C MET A 1 3.75 14.26 -28.92
N LYS A 2 4.71 14.94 -28.26
CA LYS A 2 5.85 14.28 -27.59
C LYS A 2 5.31 13.42 -26.44
N ARG A 3 5.55 12.10 -26.48
CA ARG A 3 5.22 11.19 -25.38
C ARG A 3 6.20 11.43 -24.22
N THR A 4 5.85 12.34 -23.31
CA THR A 4 6.59 12.54 -22.06
C THR A 4 6.45 11.29 -21.20
N LYS A 5 7.59 10.71 -20.79
CA LYS A 5 7.60 9.57 -19.87
C LYS A 5 7.23 10.08 -18.48
N LEU A 6 6.03 9.73 -18.00
CA LEU A 6 5.49 10.14 -16.70
C LEU A 6 5.90 9.19 -15.55
N GLY A 7 6.95 8.38 -15.74
CA GLY A 7 7.37 7.35 -14.77
C GLY A 7 6.80 5.96 -15.06
N MET A 8 6.91 5.07 -14.07
CA MET A 8 6.57 3.65 -14.19
C MET A 8 5.97 3.12 -12.88
N VAL A 9 4.92 2.30 -12.99
CA VAL A 9 4.38 1.54 -11.85
C VAL A 9 5.14 0.23 -11.71
N GLN A 10 5.87 0.07 -10.61
CA GLN A 10 6.67 -1.13 -10.31
C GLN A 10 5.80 -2.22 -9.66
N LEU A 11 5.05 -2.95 -10.48
CA LEU A 11 4.19 -4.05 -9.99
C LEU A 11 4.98 -5.19 -9.32
N ASN A 12 6.25 -5.37 -9.67
CA ASN A 12 7.15 -6.30 -9.01
C ASN A 12 7.37 -5.96 -7.52
N ASN A 13 7.20 -4.68 -7.17
CA ASN A 13 7.35 -4.16 -5.81
C ASN A 13 6.00 -3.85 -5.14
N MET A 14 4.90 -4.44 -5.61
CA MET A 14 3.61 -4.24 -4.95
C MET A 14 3.57 -4.94 -3.58
N ILE A 15 2.93 -4.31 -2.61
CA ILE A 15 2.83 -4.81 -1.24
C ILE A 15 1.37 -4.85 -0.77
N PRO A 16 1.00 -5.83 0.08
CA PRO A 16 -0.29 -5.80 0.77
C PRO A 16 -0.26 -4.74 1.87
N VAL A 17 -1.33 -3.95 2.00
CA VAL A 17 -1.39 -2.84 2.95
C VAL A 17 -2.75 -2.83 3.65
N LEU A 18 -2.73 -2.75 4.98
CA LEU A 18 -3.94 -2.57 5.80
C LEU A 18 -4.57 -1.20 5.53
N SER A 19 -5.90 -1.14 5.58
CA SER A 19 -6.61 0.14 5.38
C SER A 19 -6.29 1.18 6.46
N SER A 20 -5.91 0.77 7.67
CA SER A 20 -5.48 1.68 8.74
C SER A 20 -4.11 2.30 8.50
N GLU A 21 -3.25 1.63 7.75
CA GLU A 21 -1.84 2.02 7.54
C GLU A 21 -1.63 2.76 6.21
N LYS A 22 -2.71 3.24 5.57
CA LYS A 22 -2.63 4.04 4.35
C LYS A 22 -3.45 5.31 4.47
N THR A 23 -2.87 6.40 4.02
CA THR A 23 -3.53 7.71 3.93
C THR A 23 -3.57 8.16 2.48
N LEU A 24 -4.62 8.90 2.12
CA LEU A 24 -4.67 9.53 0.80
C LEU A 24 -3.70 10.71 0.76
N LEU A 25 -2.99 10.85 -0.35
CA LEU A 25 -2.17 12.02 -0.61
C LEU A 25 -3.06 13.20 -0.96
N ASP A 26 -2.97 14.28 -0.18
CA ASP A 26 -3.61 15.55 -0.51
C ASP A 26 -2.80 16.28 -1.58
N LEU A 27 -3.38 16.42 -2.77
CA LEU A 27 -2.76 17.07 -3.92
C LEU A 27 -2.79 18.61 -3.83
N SER A 28 -3.65 19.18 -2.98
CA SER A 28 -3.82 20.64 -2.88
C SER A 28 -2.64 21.33 -2.17
N THR A 29 -1.95 20.59 -1.30
CA THR A 29 -0.80 21.08 -0.53
C THR A 29 0.54 20.98 -1.27
N GLN A 30 0.53 20.44 -2.49
CA GLN A 30 1.74 20.13 -3.26
C GLN A 30 2.16 21.28 -4.18
N ALA A 31 3.46 21.39 -4.47
CA ALA A 31 3.97 22.39 -5.40
C ALA A 31 3.32 22.24 -6.80
N PRO A 32 2.99 23.35 -7.50
CA PRO A 32 2.20 23.31 -8.75
C PRO A 32 2.76 22.37 -9.83
N LYS A 33 4.09 22.33 -9.98
CA LYS A 33 4.76 21.46 -10.95
C LYS A 33 4.59 19.97 -10.62
N TYR A 34 4.69 19.62 -9.33
CA TYR A 34 4.54 18.24 -8.86
C TYR A 34 3.07 17.80 -8.95
N GLN A 35 2.15 18.68 -8.56
CA GLN A 35 0.71 18.46 -8.68
C GLN A 35 0.29 18.18 -10.14
N ASN A 36 0.78 18.98 -11.10
CA ASN A 36 0.48 18.75 -12.52
C ASN A 36 0.97 17.38 -13.00
N MET A 37 2.18 16.97 -12.60
CA MET A 37 2.71 15.65 -12.93
C MET A 37 1.83 14.52 -12.34
N LEU A 38 1.43 14.63 -11.07
CA LEU A 38 0.56 13.65 -10.42
C LEU A 38 -0.80 13.55 -11.11
N ASN A 39 -1.37 14.68 -11.55
CA ASN A 39 -2.63 14.70 -12.29
C ASN A 39 -2.52 13.97 -13.64
N LEU A 40 -1.44 14.20 -14.39
CA LEU A 40 -1.19 13.51 -15.66
C LEU A 40 -1.00 12.00 -15.45
N GLN A 41 -0.26 11.60 -14.40
CA GLN A 41 -0.09 10.20 -14.02
C GLN A 41 -1.44 9.56 -13.66
N GLN A 42 -2.24 10.23 -12.83
CA GLN A 42 -3.54 9.73 -12.39
C GLN A 42 -4.51 9.55 -13.55
N GLN A 43 -4.56 10.51 -14.49
CA GLN A 43 -5.39 10.38 -15.71
C GLN A 43 -4.98 9.15 -16.53
N TYR A 44 -3.67 8.95 -16.73
CA TYR A 44 -3.16 7.78 -17.43
C TYR A 44 -3.53 6.47 -16.73
N LEU A 45 -3.36 6.41 -15.40
CA LEU A 45 -3.68 5.22 -14.60
C LEU A 45 -5.17 4.89 -14.62
N ARG A 46 -6.05 5.90 -14.51
CA ARG A 46 -7.51 5.71 -14.59
C ARG A 46 -7.92 5.13 -15.94
N LYS A 47 -7.38 5.67 -17.03
CA LYS A 47 -7.67 5.17 -18.39
C LYS A 47 -7.18 3.74 -18.63
N ASN A 48 -6.12 3.31 -17.95
CA ASN A 48 -5.49 2.00 -18.15
C ASN A 48 -5.71 1.03 -16.96
N LYS A 49 -6.65 1.35 -16.05
CA LYS A 49 -6.84 0.65 -14.78
C LYS A 49 -6.99 -0.87 -14.96
N GLU A 50 -7.87 -1.31 -15.84
CA GLU A 50 -8.12 -2.73 -16.08
C GLU A 50 -6.88 -3.47 -16.58
N LYS A 51 -6.13 -2.85 -17.50
CA LYS A 51 -4.89 -3.42 -18.04
C LYS A 51 -3.83 -3.56 -16.95
N LEU A 52 -3.75 -2.57 -16.05
CA LEU A 52 -2.82 -2.60 -14.92
C LEU A 52 -3.21 -3.71 -13.92
N GLN A 53 -4.49 -3.82 -13.58
CA GLN A 53 -5.00 -4.85 -12.68
C GLN A 53 -4.77 -6.26 -13.23
N LYS A 54 -5.10 -6.51 -14.50
CA LYS A 54 -4.83 -7.80 -15.18
C LYS A 54 -3.34 -8.17 -15.15
N LYS A 55 -2.44 -7.19 -15.31
CA LYS A 55 -0.99 -7.41 -15.19
C LYS A 55 -0.56 -7.77 -13.77
N ALA A 56 -1.07 -7.06 -12.77
CA ALA A 56 -0.78 -7.32 -11.37
C ALA A 56 -1.26 -8.72 -10.95
N GLU A 57 -2.49 -9.10 -11.34
CA GLU A 57 -3.03 -10.44 -11.09
C GLU A 57 -2.20 -11.55 -11.76
N LYS A 58 -1.81 -11.35 -13.02
CA LYS A 58 -0.97 -12.31 -13.74
C LYS A 58 0.40 -12.46 -13.05
N LEU A 59 1.03 -11.35 -12.68
CA LEU A 59 2.31 -11.34 -11.99
C LEU A 59 2.21 -12.09 -10.66
N TYR A 60 1.22 -11.76 -9.84
CA TYR A 60 0.96 -12.45 -8.58
C TYR A 60 0.81 -13.96 -8.76
N LYS A 61 0.01 -14.41 -9.74
CA LYS A 61 -0.17 -15.84 -10.03
C LYS A 61 1.14 -16.52 -10.44
N ILE A 62 1.99 -15.85 -11.21
CA ILE A 62 3.27 -16.41 -11.65
C ILE A 62 4.23 -16.56 -10.46
N VAL A 63 4.37 -15.49 -9.66
CA VAL A 63 5.28 -15.47 -8.50
C VAL A 63 4.81 -16.48 -7.45
N SER A 64 3.52 -16.48 -7.11
CA SER A 64 2.94 -17.39 -6.12
C SER A 64 3.00 -18.86 -6.52
N LYS A 65 3.06 -19.19 -7.82
CA LYS A 65 3.18 -20.58 -8.28
C LYS A 65 4.64 -21.06 -8.44
N GLY A 66 5.62 -20.16 -8.36
CA GLY A 66 7.04 -20.55 -8.37
C GLY A 66 7.63 -20.88 -9.75
N TYR A 67 6.90 -20.69 -10.85
CA TYR A 67 7.32 -21.19 -12.17
C TYR A 67 8.46 -20.40 -12.84
N ALA A 68 8.70 -19.14 -12.45
CA ALA A 68 9.62 -18.25 -13.15
C ALA A 68 10.70 -17.69 -12.20
N LYS A 69 11.71 -18.51 -11.88
CA LYS A 69 12.76 -18.18 -10.89
C LYS A 69 13.43 -16.82 -11.12
N GLY A 70 13.77 -16.46 -12.35
CA GLY A 70 14.38 -15.17 -12.67
C GLY A 70 13.47 -13.96 -12.39
N LEU A 71 12.16 -14.11 -12.65
CA LEU A 71 11.17 -13.07 -12.36
C LEU A 71 10.90 -12.98 -10.86
N ILE A 72 10.85 -14.12 -10.17
CA ILE A 72 10.61 -14.20 -8.72
C ILE A 72 11.70 -13.44 -7.96
N ASN A 73 12.97 -13.59 -8.34
CA ASN A 73 14.09 -12.89 -7.71
C ASN A 73 14.01 -11.36 -7.83
N GLN A 74 13.25 -10.84 -8.79
CA GLN A 74 13.05 -9.40 -8.99
C GLN A 74 11.74 -8.88 -8.37
N CYS A 75 10.93 -9.77 -7.80
CA CYS A 75 9.65 -9.44 -7.18
C CYS A 75 9.74 -9.54 -5.66
N CYS A 76 8.87 -8.79 -4.97
CA CYS A 76 8.61 -9.04 -3.57
C CYS A 76 8.01 -10.43 -3.37
N ASP A 77 8.33 -11.07 -2.24
CA ASP A 77 7.64 -12.28 -1.81
C ASP A 77 6.25 -11.92 -1.27
N PHE A 78 5.27 -11.97 -2.17
CA PHE A 78 3.89 -11.59 -1.85
C PHE A 78 3.29 -12.43 -0.72
N ARG A 79 3.61 -13.74 -0.64
CA ARG A 79 3.05 -14.63 0.38
C ARG A 79 3.60 -14.30 1.76
N THR A 80 4.90 -14.07 1.84
CA THR A 80 5.55 -13.67 3.09
C THR A 80 5.03 -12.31 3.57
N LEU A 81 4.85 -11.34 2.67
CA LEU A 81 4.28 -10.04 3.00
C LEU A 81 2.81 -10.13 3.45
N GLU A 82 1.99 -10.98 2.82
CA GLU A 82 0.60 -11.20 3.24
C GLU A 82 0.51 -11.86 4.63
N ALA A 83 1.41 -12.79 4.95
CA ALA A 83 1.51 -13.37 6.28
C ALA A 83 1.92 -12.33 7.32
N ALA A 84 2.93 -11.50 7.01
CA ALA A 84 3.37 -10.41 7.89
C ALA A 84 2.29 -9.35 8.09
N MET A 85 1.50 -9.02 7.05
CA MET A 85 0.39 -8.08 7.17
C MET A 85 -0.68 -8.58 8.17
N LYS A 86 -0.94 -9.89 8.22
CA LYS A 86 -1.93 -10.48 9.15
C LYS A 86 -1.50 -10.38 10.61
N THR A 87 -0.20 -10.46 10.89
CA THR A 87 0.34 -10.34 12.26
C THR A 87 0.66 -8.89 12.64
N TYR A 88 0.59 -7.97 11.68
CA TYR A 88 0.83 -6.56 11.91
C TYR A 88 -0.24 -5.98 12.85
N SER A 89 0.19 -5.66 14.06
CA SER A 89 -0.63 -4.93 15.03
C SER A 89 -0.36 -3.44 14.82
N SER A 90 -1.35 -2.70 14.36
CA SER A 90 -1.24 -1.24 14.25
C SER A 90 -0.98 -0.64 15.63
N GLN A 91 -0.06 0.32 15.70
CA GLN A 91 0.24 1.01 16.96
C GLN A 91 -1.00 1.78 17.50
N VAL A 92 -1.97 2.10 16.63
CA VAL A 92 -3.26 2.70 17.00
C VAL A 92 -4.03 1.83 18.01
N ASN A 93 -3.93 0.50 17.91
CA ASN A 93 -4.57 -0.42 18.86
C ASN A 93 -3.84 -0.49 20.22
N GLN A 94 -2.58 -0.09 20.30
CA GLN A 94 -1.81 -0.09 21.55
C GLN A 94 -2.17 1.12 22.43
N PHE A 95 -2.37 2.30 21.84
CA PHE A 95 -2.80 3.50 22.57
C PHE A 95 -4.22 3.36 23.14
N ALA A 96 -5.18 2.85 22.34
CA ALA A 96 -6.56 2.65 22.78
C ALA A 96 -6.72 1.63 23.92
N SER A 97 -5.77 0.69 24.04
CA SER A 97 -5.75 -0.31 25.11
C SER A 97 -5.16 0.24 26.41
N GLN A 98 -4.17 1.14 26.31
CA GLN A 98 -3.59 1.84 27.46
C GLN A 98 -4.59 2.81 28.09
N ASP A 99 -5.35 3.57 27.29
CA ASP A 99 -6.36 4.51 27.81
C ASP A 99 -7.48 3.80 28.59
N LYS A 100 -7.89 2.60 28.14
CA LYS A 100 -8.87 1.77 28.84
C LYS A 100 -8.33 1.21 30.15
N LEU A 101 -7.07 0.73 30.18
CA LEU A 101 -6.42 0.28 31.41
C LEU A 101 -6.26 1.42 32.42
N VAL A 102 -5.80 2.59 31.99
CA VAL A 102 -5.65 3.78 32.85
C VAL A 102 -6.99 4.22 33.42
N THR A 103 -8.07 4.15 32.64
CA THR A 103 -9.42 4.49 33.10
C THR A 103 -9.94 3.49 34.14
N LEU A 104 -9.71 2.19 33.94
CA LEU A 104 -10.07 1.16 34.93
C LEU A 104 -9.28 1.29 36.23
N THR A 105 -7.97 1.58 36.16
CA THR A 105 -7.15 1.80 37.36
C THR A 105 -7.64 3.01 38.17
N LYS A 106 -8.05 4.08 37.48
CA LYS A 106 -8.64 5.27 38.14
C LYS A 106 -10.00 4.99 38.78
N MET A 107 -10.78 4.07 38.24
CA MET A 107 -12.06 3.64 38.82
C MET A 107 -11.86 2.74 40.05
N LEU A 108 -10.86 1.87 40.04
CA LEU A 108 -10.53 0.99 41.17
C LEU A 108 -9.88 1.72 42.35
N ALA A 109 -9.13 2.81 42.10
CA ALA A 109 -8.49 3.61 43.14
C ALA A 109 -9.43 4.59 43.87
N LYS A 110 -10.73 4.61 43.52
CA LYS A 110 -11.73 5.54 44.06
C LYS A 110 -12.73 4.91 45.05
N ASN A 111 -12.49 3.64 45.42
CA ASN A 111 -13.21 2.92 46.47
C ASN A 111 -12.32 2.67 47.69
#